data_AF-A0A355BJA3-F1
#
_entry.id   AF-A0A355BJA3-F1
#
_cell.length_a   1.000
_cell.length_b   1.000
_cell.length_c   1.000
_cell.angle_alpha   90.00
_cell.angle_beta   90.00
_cell.angle_gamma   90.00
#
_symmetry.space_group_name_H-M   'P 1'
#
loop_
_entity.id
_entity.type
_entity.pdbx_description
1 polymer ?
#
loop_
_entity_poly.entity_id
_entity_poly.type
_entity_poly.pdbx_seq_one_letter_code
_entity_poly.pdbx_strand_id
1 'polypeptide(L)'
;MVRERSCNEQPLIARTVIFSNGTYANLTGVKARLRPDDWLVCADGALSQLAAMQLYPHLLVGDFDSVDLSLLERAKEQGVELLTFQREKDFTDTELAWQEAIKRKPGGRDV
;
A
#
# COMPACT_ATOMS: atom_id res chain seq x y z
N MET A 1 -42.66 17.64 9.51
CA MET A 1 -42.71 17.23 8.09
C MET A 1 -41.45 17.83 7.48
N VAL A 2 -40.34 17.14 7.26
CA VAL A 2 -40.11 15.78 6.74
C VAL A 2 -38.89 15.20 7.49
N ARG A 3 -39.02 13.98 8.03
CA ARG A 3 -37.89 13.17 8.54
C ARG A 3 -37.29 12.42 7.34
N GLU A 4 -36.11 11.82 7.53
CA GLU A 4 -35.43 10.86 6.65
C GLU A 4 -34.54 11.53 5.58
N ARG A 5 -33.23 11.26 5.52
CA ARG A 5 -32.61 9.93 5.45
C ARG A 5 -31.32 9.84 6.26
N SER A 6 -31.24 8.79 7.07
CA SER A 6 -29.99 8.19 7.51
C SER A 6 -29.24 7.71 6.26
N CYS A 7 -28.18 8.40 5.84
CA CYS A 7 -27.25 7.86 4.85
C CYS A 7 -26.05 7.32 5.61
N ASN A 8 -26.08 6.01 5.87
CA ASN A 8 -24.93 5.25 6.32
C ASN A 8 -23.99 5.10 5.12
N GLU A 9 -23.22 6.14 4.80
CA GLU A 9 -22.18 6.11 3.76
C GLU A 9 -20.92 5.46 4.35
N GLN A 10 -20.99 4.16 4.62
CA GLN A 10 -19.78 3.38 4.84
C GLN A 10 -19.22 3.05 3.45
N PRO A 11 -18.00 3.46 3.06
CA PRO A 11 -17.37 2.89 1.89
C PRO A 11 -17.10 1.42 2.21
N LEU A 12 -17.94 0.56 1.65
CA LEU A 12 -17.92 -0.87 1.85
C LEU A 12 -16.81 -1.47 0.99
N ILE A 13 -15.80 -2.03 1.67
CA ILE A 13 -14.70 -2.86 1.16
C ILE A 13 -13.64 -2.08 0.36
N ALA A 14 -12.76 -1.38 1.08
CA ALA A 14 -11.52 -0.88 0.49
C ALA A 14 -10.63 -2.08 0.15
N ARG A 15 -10.47 -2.33 -1.15
CA ARG A 15 -9.62 -3.40 -1.66
C ARG A 15 -8.16 -3.03 -1.37
N THR A 16 -7.46 -3.87 -0.63
CA THR A 16 -6.02 -3.73 -0.45
C THR A 16 -5.29 -4.36 -1.63
N VAL A 17 -4.38 -3.60 -2.25
CA VAL A 17 -3.50 -4.08 -3.32
C VAL A 17 -2.08 -4.08 -2.79
N ILE A 18 -1.47 -5.27 -2.72
CA ILE A 18 -0.09 -5.43 -2.27
C ILE A 18 0.81 -5.57 -3.50
N PHE A 19 1.81 -4.71 -3.61
CA PHE A 19 2.86 -4.77 -4.62
C PHE A 19 4.09 -5.42 -4.02
N SER A 20 4.45 -6.61 -4.48
CA SER A 20 5.69 -7.29 -4.10
C SER A 20 6.84 -6.91 -5.04
N ASN A 21 8.07 -7.09 -4.57
CA ASN A 21 9.27 -6.88 -5.38
C ASN A 21 9.26 -7.82 -6.61
N GLY A 22 9.40 -7.26 -7.81
CA GLY A 22 9.30 -7.98 -9.07
C GLY A 22 9.27 -7.07 -10.30
N THR A 23 9.53 -7.64 -11.47
CA THR A 23 9.52 -6.90 -12.75
C THR A 23 8.12 -6.88 -13.34
N TYR A 24 7.52 -5.70 -13.45
CA TYR A 24 6.22 -5.52 -14.09
C TYR A 24 6.40 -5.24 -15.59
N ALA A 25 6.19 -6.26 -16.42
CA ALA A 25 6.30 -6.10 -17.88
C ALA A 25 5.25 -5.13 -18.48
N ASN A 26 4.12 -4.93 -17.80
CA ASN A 26 3.04 -4.06 -18.25
C ASN A 26 2.52 -3.15 -17.13
N LEU A 27 3.27 -2.09 -16.84
CA LEU A 27 2.93 -1.07 -15.85
C LEU A 27 1.58 -0.40 -16.14
N THR A 28 1.28 -0.10 -17.41
CA THR A 28 0.02 0.53 -17.82
C THR A 28 -1.19 -0.36 -17.52
N GLY A 29 -1.08 -1.66 -17.81
CA GLY A 29 -2.13 -2.63 -17.53
C GLY A 29 -2.35 -2.87 -16.03
N VAL A 30 -1.30 -2.74 -15.21
CA VAL A 30 -1.42 -2.76 -13.76
C VAL A 30 -2.17 -1.52 -13.27
N LYS A 31 -1.74 -0.32 -13.70
CA LYS A 31 -2.38 0.95 -13.34
C LYS A 31 -3.86 0.99 -13.74
N ALA A 32 -4.22 0.43 -14.90
CA ALA A 32 -5.60 0.35 -15.37
C ALA A 32 -6.52 -0.54 -14.52
N ARG A 33 -5.97 -1.43 -13.68
CA ARG A 33 -6.74 -2.30 -12.77
C ARG A 33 -6.94 -1.68 -11.38
N LEU A 34 -6.19 -0.63 -11.06
CA LEU A 34 -6.30 0.10 -9.81
C LEU A 34 -7.55 0.96 -9.82
N ARG A 35 -8.16 1.10 -8.65
CA ARG A 35 -9.31 1.95 -8.39
C ARG A 35 -8.90 3.07 -7.44
N PRO A 36 -9.60 4.21 -7.47
CA PRO A 36 -9.29 5.35 -6.59
C PRO A 36 -9.43 5.03 -5.09
N ASP A 37 -10.26 4.06 -4.75
CA ASP A 37 -10.57 3.58 -3.40
C ASP A 37 -9.67 2.40 -2.94
N ASP A 38 -8.68 2.01 -3.76
CA ASP A 38 -7.74 0.96 -3.38
C ASP A 38 -6.72 1.46 -2.34
N TRP A 39 -6.50 0.66 -1.32
CA TRP A 39 -5.41 0.88 -0.39
C TRP A 39 -4.15 0.15 -0.87
N LEU A 40 -3.16 0.93 -1.28
CA LEU A 40 -1.93 0.42 -1.89
C LEU A 40 -0.86 0.17 -0.83
N VAL A 41 -0.38 -1.07 -0.73
CA VAL A 41 0.73 -1.47 0.13
C VAL A 41 1.88 -1.92 -0.75
N CYS A 42 3.08 -1.43 -0.50
CA CYS A 42 4.28 -1.80 -1.23
C CYS A 42 5.20 -2.58 -0.30
N ALA A 43 5.58 -3.79 -0.70
CA ALA A 43 6.60 -4.58 -0.04
C ALA A 43 7.94 -4.39 -0.77
N ASP A 44 8.97 -4.03 0.00
CA ASP A 44 10.36 -3.95 -0.44
C ASP A 44 10.56 -3.01 -1.67
N GLY A 45 11.48 -3.34 -2.57
CA GLY A 45 11.91 -2.54 -3.71
C GLY A 45 10.88 -2.28 -4.82
N ALA A 46 9.62 -2.70 -4.67
CA ALA A 46 8.57 -2.38 -5.62
C ALA A 46 8.27 -0.86 -5.71
N LEU A 47 8.76 -0.06 -4.75
CA LEU A 47 8.62 1.40 -4.76
C LEU A 47 9.17 2.02 -6.05
N SER A 48 10.29 1.51 -6.58
CA SER A 48 10.90 2.01 -7.81
C SER A 48 9.98 1.88 -9.02
N GLN A 49 9.21 0.79 -9.08
CA GLN A 49 8.25 0.54 -10.16
C GLN A 49 7.01 1.44 -10.01
N LEU A 50 6.52 1.62 -8.78
CA LEU A 50 5.42 2.52 -8.46
C LEU A 50 5.76 3.98 -8.78
N ALA A 51 6.96 4.43 -8.40
CA ALA A 51 7.44 5.76 -8.71
C ALA A 51 7.56 6.00 -10.21
N ALA A 52 8.00 5.00 -10.99
CA ALA A 52 7.99 5.07 -12.46
C ALA A 52 6.57 5.22 -13.04
N MET A 53 5.55 4.70 -12.36
CA MET A 53 4.13 4.87 -12.70
C MET A 53 3.51 6.18 -12.17
N GLN A 54 4.29 7.01 -11.48
CA GLN A 54 3.84 8.19 -10.73
C GLN A 54 2.71 7.82 -9.74
N LEU A 55 2.83 6.65 -9.14
CA LEU A 55 1.95 6.16 -8.10
C LEU A 55 2.74 6.09 -6.80
N TYR A 56 2.10 6.49 -5.71
CA TYR A 56 2.67 6.41 -4.38
C TYR A 56 1.83 5.45 -3.55
N PRO A 57 2.44 4.42 -2.92
CA PRO A 57 1.70 3.53 -2.03
C PRO A 57 1.29 4.29 -0.77
N HIS A 58 0.30 3.78 -0.05
CA HIS A 58 -0.06 4.35 1.25
C HIS A 58 0.87 3.85 2.36
N LEU A 59 1.30 2.60 2.25
CA LEU A 59 2.22 1.95 3.17
C LEU A 59 3.35 1.29 2.40
N LEU A 60 4.57 1.53 2.85
CA LEU A 60 5.78 0.89 2.36
C LEU A 60 6.38 0.04 3.48
N VAL A 61 6.60 -1.25 3.22
CA VAL A 61 7.06 -2.25 4.19
C VAL A 61 8.34 -2.91 3.69
N GLY A 62 9.41 -2.94 4.48
CA GLY A 62 10.65 -3.65 4.12
C GLY A 62 11.87 -3.18 4.91
N ASP A 63 13.05 -3.69 4.58
CA ASP A 63 14.32 -3.26 5.19
C ASP A 63 14.94 -2.01 4.52
N PHE A 64 14.44 -1.64 3.32
CA PHE A 64 14.86 -0.49 2.51
C PHE A 64 16.35 -0.43 2.17
N ASP A 65 17.10 -1.50 2.40
CA ASP A 65 18.56 -1.53 2.20
C ASP A 65 18.92 -1.46 0.69
N SER A 66 17.98 -1.88 -0.16
CA SER A 66 18.11 -1.86 -1.62
C SER A 66 17.38 -0.69 -2.31
N VAL A 67 16.73 0.21 -1.56
CA VAL A 67 15.91 1.30 -2.12
C VAL A 67 16.71 2.61 -2.12
N ASP A 68 16.63 3.36 -3.22
CA ASP A 68 17.27 4.67 -3.33
C ASP A 68 16.73 5.65 -2.28
N LEU A 69 17.63 6.31 -1.54
CA LEU A 69 17.26 7.27 -0.48
C LEU A 69 16.41 8.42 -1.00
N SER A 70 16.70 8.93 -2.20
CA SER A 70 15.93 10.02 -2.81
C SER A 70 14.50 9.57 -3.11
N LEU A 71 14.29 8.29 -3.42
CA LEU A 71 12.96 7.73 -3.65
C LEU A 71 12.16 7.62 -2.35
N LEU A 72 12.81 7.23 -1.25
CA LEU A 72 12.20 7.18 0.07
C LEU A 72 11.83 8.59 0.56
N GLU A 73 12.68 9.59 0.32
CA GLU A 73 12.37 10.98 0.64
C GLU A 73 11.16 11.48 -0.14
N ARG A 74 11.13 11.24 -1.46
CA ARG A 74 9.95 11.56 -2.28
C ARG A 74 8.69 10.85 -1.80
N ALA A 75 8.79 9.59 -1.39
CA ALA A 75 7.65 8.87 -0.82
C ALA A 75 7.17 9.55 0.48
N LYS A 76 8.08 9.91 1.40
CA LYS A 76 7.73 10.67 2.62
C LYS A 76 7.07 12.01 2.31
N GLU A 77 7.58 12.75 1.34
CA GLU A 77 7.01 14.04 0.91
C GLU A 77 5.58 13.90 0.37
N GLN A 78 5.27 12.77 -0.25
CA GLN A 78 3.92 12.44 -0.72
C GLN A 78 3.01 11.88 0.38
N GLY A 79 3.50 11.80 1.63
CA GLY A 79 2.75 11.29 2.77
C GLY A 79 2.66 9.76 2.85
N VAL A 80 3.56 9.04 2.16
CA VAL A 80 3.65 7.58 2.28
C VAL A 80 4.11 7.21 3.69
N GLU A 81 3.44 6.24 4.30
CA GLU A 81 3.88 5.69 5.58
C GLU A 81 4.99 4.66 5.35
N LEU A 82 6.12 4.81 6.03
CA LEU A 82 7.24 3.87 5.94
C LEU A 82 7.29 3.01 7.20
N LEU A 83 7.22 1.71 7.02
CA LEU A 83 7.31 0.73 8.09
C LEU A 83 8.53 -0.16 7.85
N THR A 84 9.61 0.16 8.54
CA THR A 84 10.88 -0.56 8.41
C THR A 84 10.87 -1.80 9.29
N PHE A 85 11.21 -2.95 8.71
CA PHE A 85 11.43 -4.20 9.44
C PHE A 85 12.90 -4.58 9.40
N GLN A 86 13.41 -5.11 10.52
CA GLN A 86 14.79 -5.61 10.58
C GLN A 86 14.91 -6.91 9.76
N ARG A 87 16.02 -7.03 9.02
CA ARG A 87 16.36 -8.15 8.14
C ARG A 87 16.49 -9.51 8.86
N GLU A 88 16.72 -9.50 10.17
CA GLU A 88 16.86 -10.69 11.03
C GLU A 88 15.53 -11.35 11.42
N LYS A 89 14.43 -11.06 10.71
CA LYS A 89 13.11 -11.64 11.00
C LYS A 89 12.88 -12.91 10.18
N ASP A 90 12.30 -13.92 10.81
CA ASP A 90 11.89 -15.19 10.18
C ASP A 90 10.76 -15.07 9.13
N PHE A 91 10.34 -13.85 8.75
CA PHE A 91 9.21 -13.59 7.87
C PHE A 91 9.64 -12.80 6.64
N THR A 92 9.15 -13.19 5.46
CA THR A 92 9.42 -12.46 4.22
C THR A 92 8.70 -11.11 4.21
N ASP A 93 9.23 -10.13 3.48
CA ASP A 93 8.63 -8.78 3.38
C ASP A 93 7.17 -8.80 2.88
N THR A 94 6.83 -9.79 2.05
CA THR A 94 5.46 -9.98 1.54
C THR A 94 4.51 -10.47 2.64
N GLU A 95 4.98 -11.36 3.53
CA GLU A 95 4.19 -11.80 4.69
C GLU A 95 3.99 -10.67 5.69
N LEU A 96 4.99 -9.82 5.88
CA LEU A 96 4.88 -8.61 6.71
C LEU A 96 3.88 -7.61 6.11
N ALA A 97 3.95 -7.37 4.79
CA ALA A 97 2.99 -6.52 4.10
C ALA A 97 1.55 -7.07 4.18
N TRP A 98 1.38 -8.40 4.08
CA TRP A 98 0.09 -9.06 4.27
C TRP A 98 -0.42 -8.92 5.71
N GLN A 99 0.44 -9.16 6.71
CA GLN A 99 0.07 -9.02 8.12
C GLN A 99 -0.37 -7.58 8.45
N GLU A 100 0.40 -6.60 7.98
CA GLU A 100 0.04 -5.18 8.15
C GLU A 100 -1.22 -4.82 7.38
N ALA A 101 -1.40 -5.39 6.18
CA ALA A 101 -2.62 -5.20 5.41
C ALA A 101 -3.87 -5.71 6.14
N ILE A 102 -3.76 -6.88 6.80
CA ILE A 102 -4.85 -7.45 7.61
C ILE A 102 -5.06 -6.66 8.90
N LYS A 103 -3.99 -6.29 9.60
CA LYS A 103 -4.04 -5.57 10.87
C LYS A 103 -4.71 -4.21 10.70
N ARG A 104 -4.43 -3.52 9.60
CA ARG A 104 -4.90 -2.16 9.34
C ARG A 104 -6.19 -2.11 8.54
N LYS A 105 -6.76 -3.28 8.19
CA LYS A 105 -7.99 -3.49 7.39
C LYS A 105 -8.74 -2.19 7.13
N PRO A 106 -8.68 -1.62 5.92
CA PRO A 106 -9.45 -0.44 5.60
C PRO A 106 -10.94 -0.83 5.59
N GLY A 107 -11.61 -0.68 6.74
CA GLY A 107 -13.02 -1.04 6.99
C GLY A 107 -13.28 -2.21 7.96
N GLY A 108 -12.28 -2.75 8.67
CA GLY A 108 -12.48 -3.90 9.58
C GLY A 108 -12.26 -3.54 11.04
N ARG A 109 -13.32 -3.66 11.86
CA ARG A 109 -13.31 -3.54 13.33
C ARG A 109 -12.14 -4.27 13.99
N ASP A 110 -11.58 -3.62 14.99
CA ASP A 110 -10.81 -4.24 16.07
C ASP A 110 -11.57 -5.50 16.55
N VAL A 111 -10.90 -6.65 16.49
CA VAL A 111 -11.39 -7.91 17.11
C VAL A 111 -10.91 -8.00 18.55
#